data_AF-A0A7R9DQQ8-F1
#
_entry.id   AF-A0A7R9DQQ8-F1
#
_cell.length_a   1.000
_cell.length_b   1.000
_cell.length_c   1.000
_cell.angle_alpha   90.00
_cell.angle_beta   90.00
_cell.angle_gamma   90.00
#
_symmetry.space_group_name_H-M   'P 1'
#
loop_
_entity.id
_entity.type
_entity.pdbx_description
1 polymer ?
#
loop_
_entity_poly.entity_id
_entity_poly.type
_entity_poly.pdbx_seq_one_letter_code
_entity_poly.pdbx_strand_id
1 'polypeptide(L)'
;MSGAAVLEVEIPTGYHLIESEATKIVQSGVLPTLQDARTIEGKTIWFFDHITSEWSCFNHTVRRWFPVANMTLYRQAFLYDAFAREHFVQTIFNSTPLYIMSICEVCGSYQCPYCPFYSDANHRTNNSITCVLCIFITALFWLFHTGDT
;
A
#
# COMPACT_ATOMS: atom_id res chain seq x y z
N MET A 1 -3.86 6.18 -37.97
CA MET A 1 -4.45 5.23 -37.02
C MET A 1 -3.34 4.80 -36.08
N SER A 2 -3.50 4.96 -34.76
CA SER A 2 -2.50 4.49 -33.81
C SER A 2 -2.58 2.96 -33.66
N GLY A 3 -1.48 2.33 -33.23
CA GLY A 3 -1.49 0.93 -32.84
C GLY A 3 -2.11 0.70 -31.46
N ALA A 4 -2.03 -0.55 -31.01
CA ALA A 4 -2.43 -0.95 -29.66
C ALA A 4 -1.66 -0.17 -28.59
N ALA A 5 -2.35 0.24 -27.54
CA ALA A 5 -1.78 1.10 -26.50
C ALA A 5 -2.11 0.56 -25.10
N VAL A 6 -1.26 0.89 -24.14
CA VAL A 6 -1.39 0.49 -22.75
C VAL A 6 -1.37 1.72 -21.87
N LEU A 7 -2.39 1.84 -21.01
CA LEU A 7 -2.47 2.87 -19.98
C LEU A 7 -2.22 2.26 -18.61
N GLU A 8 -1.13 2.67 -17.97
CA GLU A 8 -0.84 2.38 -16.58
C GLU A 8 -1.23 3.56 -15.71
N VAL A 9 -2.05 3.34 -14.69
CA VAL A 9 -2.44 4.37 -13.72
C VAL A 9 -2.02 3.91 -12.34
N GLU A 10 -1.22 4.72 -11.64
CA GLU A 10 -0.83 4.44 -10.26
C GLU A 10 -1.98 4.65 -9.29
N ILE A 11 -2.17 3.65 -8.42
CA ILE A 11 -3.14 3.65 -7.34
C ILE A 11 -2.41 3.95 -6.02
N PRO A 12 -3.00 4.75 -5.12
CA PRO A 12 -2.43 4.94 -3.80
C PRO A 12 -2.31 3.67 -2.96
N THR A 13 -1.32 3.65 -2.07
CA THR A 13 -1.14 2.57 -1.08
C THR A 13 -2.39 2.41 -0.22
N GLY A 14 -2.79 1.16 0.02
CA GLY A 14 -4.02 0.82 0.74
C GLY A 14 -5.30 0.93 -0.10
N TYR A 15 -5.22 1.34 -1.37
CA TYR A 15 -6.33 1.29 -2.32
C TYR A 15 -6.12 0.19 -3.36
N HIS A 16 -7.23 -0.41 -3.79
CA HIS A 16 -7.21 -1.48 -4.78
C HIS A 16 -8.49 -1.44 -5.63
N LEU A 17 -8.36 -1.79 -6.91
CA LEU A 17 -9.47 -2.11 -7.80
C LEU A 17 -9.51 -3.64 -7.95
N ILE A 18 -10.66 -4.27 -7.71
CA ILE A 18 -10.75 -5.72 -7.92
C ILE A 18 -10.73 -5.98 -9.43
N GLU A 19 -9.95 -6.95 -9.88
CA GLU A 19 -9.84 -7.29 -11.30
C GLU A 19 -11.21 -7.57 -11.94
N SER A 20 -12.10 -8.28 -11.23
CA SER A 20 -13.47 -8.53 -11.71
C SER A 20 -14.32 -7.26 -11.89
N GLU A 21 -14.05 -6.18 -11.15
CA GLU A 21 -14.68 -4.88 -11.35
C GLU A 21 -14.07 -4.13 -12.54
N ALA A 22 -12.76 -4.25 -12.73
CA ALA A 22 -12.08 -3.71 -13.90
C ALA A 22 -12.60 -4.37 -15.19
N THR A 23 -12.71 -5.70 -15.23
CA THR A 23 -13.26 -6.44 -16.37
C THR A 23 -14.72 -6.06 -16.64
N LYS A 24 -15.53 -5.79 -15.61
CA LYS A 24 -16.91 -5.29 -15.80
C LYS A 24 -16.96 -3.95 -16.54
N ILE A 25 -15.99 -3.06 -16.31
CA ILE A 25 -15.90 -1.78 -17.02
C ILE A 25 -15.60 -2.03 -18.50
N VAL A 26 -14.67 -2.93 -18.81
CA VAL A 26 -14.39 -3.34 -20.19
C VAL A 26 -15.65 -3.91 -20.85
N GLN A 27 -16.31 -4.85 -20.18
CA GLN A 27 -17.54 -5.50 -20.66
C GLN A 27 -18.73 -4.54 -20.81
N SER A 28 -18.75 -3.45 -20.05
CA SER A 28 -19.80 -2.43 -20.16
C SER A 28 -19.79 -1.70 -21.50
N GLY A 29 -18.68 -1.76 -22.24
CA GLY A 29 -18.56 -1.14 -23.56
C GLY A 29 -18.58 0.39 -23.54
N VAL A 30 -18.34 1.02 -22.38
CA VAL A 30 -18.27 2.50 -22.24
C VAL A 30 -17.22 3.09 -23.19
N LEU A 31 -16.11 2.38 -23.37
CA LEU A 31 -15.13 2.66 -24.42
C LEU A 31 -15.00 1.43 -25.32
N PRO A 32 -15.37 1.51 -26.60
CA PRO A 32 -15.29 0.37 -27.51
C PRO A 32 -13.86 -0.04 -27.83
N THR A 33 -12.90 0.87 -27.66
CA THR A 33 -11.46 0.61 -27.88
C THR A 33 -10.80 -0.10 -26.70
N LEU A 34 -11.44 -0.12 -25.54
CA LEU A 34 -10.93 -0.77 -24.34
C LEU A 34 -11.17 -2.28 -24.42
N GLN A 35 -10.11 -3.07 -24.50
CA GLN A 35 -10.16 -4.51 -24.77
C GLN A 35 -9.95 -5.37 -23.52
N ASP A 36 -9.07 -4.95 -22.62
CA ASP A 36 -8.74 -5.70 -21.41
C ASP A 36 -8.33 -4.75 -20.28
N ALA A 37 -8.41 -5.25 -19.05
CA ALA A 37 -8.00 -4.53 -17.85
C ALA A 37 -7.40 -5.51 -16.85
N ARG A 38 -6.24 -5.14 -16.31
CA ARG A 38 -5.56 -5.89 -15.26
C ARG A 38 -5.26 -4.99 -14.08
N THR A 39 -5.34 -5.54 -12.88
CA THR A 39 -4.90 -4.82 -11.68
C THR A 39 -3.68 -5.52 -11.10
N ILE A 40 -2.62 -4.76 -10.88
CA ILE A 40 -1.43 -5.19 -10.15
C ILE A 40 -1.32 -4.36 -8.87
N GLU A 41 -0.47 -4.79 -7.95
CA GLU A 41 -0.27 -4.05 -6.72
C GLU A 41 0.17 -2.60 -7.01
N GLY A 42 -0.62 -1.64 -6.54
CA GLY A 42 -0.35 -0.21 -6.70
C GLY A 42 -0.60 0.36 -8.09
N LYS A 43 -1.10 -0.41 -9.08
CA LYS A 43 -1.39 0.11 -10.44
C LYS A 43 -2.56 -0.60 -11.11
N THR A 44 -3.35 0.12 -11.91
CA THR A 44 -4.26 -0.46 -12.90
C THR A 44 -3.65 -0.37 -14.29
N ILE A 45 -3.78 -1.42 -15.09
CA ILE A 45 -3.31 -1.51 -16.47
C ILE A 45 -4.53 -1.69 -17.36
N TRP A 46 -4.70 -0.81 -18.34
CA TRP A 46 -5.81 -0.82 -19.29
C TRP A 46 -5.27 -0.98 -20.70
N PHE A 47 -5.82 -1.92 -21.46
CA PHE A 47 -5.35 -2.27 -22.80
C PHE A 47 -6.34 -1.77 -23.85
N PHE A 48 -5.83 -0.97 -24.78
CA PHE A 48 -6.60 -0.42 -25.89
C PHE A 48 -6.16 -1.05 -27.22
N ASP A 49 -7.11 -1.32 -28.10
CA ASP A 49 -6.82 -1.76 -29.47
C ASP A 49 -6.19 -0.65 -30.32
N HIS A 50 -6.64 0.58 -30.12
CA HIS A 50 -6.13 1.83 -30.68
C HIS A 50 -6.62 3.02 -29.85
N ILE A 51 -5.96 4.15 -30.03
CA ILE A 51 -6.33 5.44 -29.46
C ILE A 51 -6.90 6.32 -30.59
N THR A 52 -8.10 6.84 -30.36
CA THR A 52 -8.77 7.75 -31.29
C THR A 52 -8.22 9.17 -31.15
N SER A 53 -8.40 9.99 -32.19
CA SER A 53 -8.05 11.42 -32.13
C SER A 53 -9.07 12.26 -31.35
N GLU A 54 -10.22 11.68 -31.02
CA GLU A 54 -11.29 12.33 -30.28
C GLU A 54 -11.13 12.09 -28.78
N TRP A 55 -11.56 13.07 -27.98
CA TRP A 55 -11.56 12.94 -26.53
C TRP A 55 -12.52 11.86 -26.07
N SER A 56 -11.99 10.87 -25.35
CA SER A 56 -12.75 9.77 -24.78
C SER A 56 -12.38 9.59 -23.31
N CYS A 57 -13.38 9.34 -22.48
CA CYS A 57 -13.23 9.27 -21.02
C CYS A 57 -13.95 8.05 -20.48
N PHE A 58 -13.35 7.38 -19.50
CA PHE A 58 -14.02 6.38 -18.69
C PHE A 58 -13.68 6.59 -17.22
N ASN A 59 -14.60 6.18 -16.36
CA ASN A 59 -14.43 6.30 -14.91
C ASN A 59 -14.22 4.92 -14.31
N HIS A 60 -13.29 4.83 -13.38
CA HIS A 60 -13.10 3.67 -12.53
C HIS A 60 -12.99 4.14 -11.07
N THR A 61 -13.41 3.29 -10.13
CA THR A 61 -13.38 3.62 -8.70
C THR A 61 -12.48 2.65 -7.98
N VAL A 62 -11.40 3.15 -7.38
CA VAL A 62 -10.56 2.38 -6.46
C VAL A 62 -11.11 2.48 -5.05
N ARG A 63 -11.11 1.38 -4.29
CA ARG A 63 -11.60 1.38 -2.91
C ARG A 63 -10.45 1.18 -1.94
N ARG A 64 -10.57 1.77 -0.75
CA ARG A 64 -9.64 1.52 0.36
C ARG A 64 -9.87 0.12 0.91
N TRP A 65 -8.80 -0.68 0.95
CA TRP A 65 -8.76 -2.00 1.57
C TRP A 65 -8.20 -1.94 2.99
N PHE A 66 -7.16 -1.14 3.20
CA PHE A 66 -6.56 -0.94 4.52
C PHE A 66 -6.06 0.50 4.69
N PRO A 67 -6.11 1.05 5.92
CA PRO A 67 -5.64 2.39 6.17
C PRO A 67 -4.10 2.41 6.23
N VAL A 68 -3.50 3.49 5.71
CA VAL A 68 -2.05 3.71 5.72
C VAL A 68 -1.74 5.09 6.31
N ALA A 69 -0.60 5.21 7.00
CA ALA A 69 -0.14 6.47 7.58
C ALA A 69 0.62 7.34 6.56
N ASN A 70 1.27 6.69 5.59
CA ASN A 70 2.04 7.36 4.56
C ASN A 70 1.49 6.96 3.18
N MET A 71 0.82 7.91 2.54
CA MET A 71 0.28 7.75 1.20
C MET A 71 0.85 8.86 0.31
N THR A 72 1.47 8.49 -0.81
CA THR A 72 1.98 9.47 -1.78
C THR A 72 0.85 10.32 -2.36
N LEU A 73 1.08 11.64 -2.43
CA LEU A 73 0.11 12.62 -2.92
C LEU A 73 0.01 12.65 -4.44
N TYR A 74 1.15 12.53 -5.10
CA TYR A 74 1.26 12.58 -6.56
C TYR A 74 1.26 11.17 -7.12
N ARG A 75 0.54 11.00 -8.22
CA ARG A 75 0.42 9.74 -8.96
C ARG A 75 0.66 10.02 -10.43
N GLN A 76 1.14 9.02 -11.14
CA GLN A 76 1.32 9.10 -12.58
C GLN A 76 0.32 8.23 -13.32
N ALA A 77 -0.13 8.74 -14.46
CA ALA A 77 -0.72 7.97 -15.54
C ALA A 77 0.29 7.94 -16.69
N PHE A 78 0.55 6.75 -17.22
CA PHE A 78 1.56 6.49 -18.24
C PHE A 78 0.89 5.74 -19.39
N LEU A 79 0.75 6.41 -20.54
CA LEU A 79 0.17 5.87 -21.75
C LEU A 79 1.28 5.63 -22.78
N TYR A 80 1.39 4.42 -23.31
CA TYR A 80 2.44 4.08 -24.29
C TYR A 80 1.93 3.12 -25.35
N ASP A 81 2.57 3.14 -26.52
CA ASP A 81 2.33 2.17 -27.59
C ASP A 81 2.88 0.78 -27.19
N ALA A 82 2.10 -0.28 -27.40
CA ALA A 82 2.47 -1.64 -27.06
C ALA A 82 3.68 -2.16 -27.85
N PHE A 83 3.90 -1.66 -29.07
CA PHE A 83 4.98 -2.10 -29.96
C PHE A 83 6.19 -1.15 -29.95
N ALA A 84 6.01 0.09 -29.52
CA ALA A 84 7.04 1.14 -29.50
C ALA A 84 6.94 1.97 -28.20
N ARG A 85 7.50 1.45 -27.11
CA ARG A 85 7.37 2.04 -25.77
C ARG A 85 8.03 3.43 -25.66
N GLU A 86 8.93 3.78 -26.58
CA GLU A 86 9.50 5.12 -26.71
C GLU A 86 8.45 6.19 -27.06
N HIS A 87 7.33 5.79 -27.65
CA HIS A 87 6.18 6.66 -27.88
C HIS A 87 5.26 6.61 -26.66
N PHE A 88 5.48 7.53 -25.72
CA PHE A 88 4.69 7.60 -24.49
C PHE A 88 4.26 9.02 -24.14
N VAL A 89 3.18 9.10 -23.37
CA VAL A 89 2.71 10.30 -22.71
C VAL A 89 2.55 9.99 -21.23
N GLN A 90 3.21 10.79 -20.39
CA GLN A 90 3.14 10.67 -18.95
C GLN A 90 2.48 11.92 -18.38
N THR A 91 1.50 11.73 -17.49
CA THR A 91 0.84 12.82 -16.77
C THR A 91 0.86 12.54 -15.28
N ILE A 92 1.23 13.53 -14.48
CA ILE A 92 1.18 13.46 -13.03
C ILE A 92 -0.11 14.14 -12.57
N PHE A 93 -0.86 13.48 -11.70
CA PHE A 93 -2.08 14.00 -11.11
C PHE A 93 -2.03 13.96 -9.59
N ASN A 94 -2.79 14.86 -8.97
CA ASN A 94 -2.82 15.01 -7.52
C ASN A 94 -3.99 14.22 -6.92
N SER A 95 -3.69 13.40 -5.92
CA SER A 95 -4.62 12.57 -5.16
C SER A 95 -4.78 13.00 -3.69
N THR A 96 -4.42 14.26 -3.37
CA THR A 96 -4.55 14.89 -2.04
C THR A 96 -5.90 14.64 -1.33
N PRO A 97 -7.08 14.70 -1.97
CA PRO A 97 -8.33 14.46 -1.23
C PRO A 97 -8.42 13.05 -0.61
N LEU A 98 -7.73 12.05 -1.16
CA LEU A 98 -7.68 10.70 -0.58
C LEU A 98 -6.77 10.61 0.65
N TYR A 99 -5.86 11.59 0.84
CA TYR A 99 -4.88 11.63 1.94
C TYR A 99 -5.47 12.13 3.26
N ILE A 100 -6.52 12.96 3.18
CA ILE A 100 -7.11 13.63 4.34
C ILE A 100 -7.70 12.62 5.33
N MET A 101 -8.21 11.49 4.86
CA MET A 101 -8.76 10.44 5.71
C MET A 101 -7.67 9.40 6.06
N SER A 102 -6.67 9.76 6.87
CA SER A 102 -5.55 8.86 7.21
C SER A 102 -5.70 8.22 8.59
N ILE A 103 -5.02 7.09 8.84
CA ILE A 103 -4.97 6.43 10.16
C ILE A 103 -4.43 7.36 11.28
N CYS A 104 -3.84 8.50 10.89
CA CYS A 104 -3.32 9.49 11.81
C CYS A 104 -4.41 10.30 12.52
N GLU A 105 -5.65 10.34 12.02
CA GLU A 105 -6.77 10.97 12.76
C GLU A 105 -7.09 10.24 14.08
N VAL A 106 -6.81 8.93 14.13
CA VAL A 106 -7.03 8.08 15.31
C VAL A 106 -5.73 7.63 15.97
N CYS A 107 -4.59 8.23 15.59
CA CYS A 107 -3.25 7.84 16.07
C CYS A 107 -2.96 6.32 16.03
N GLY A 108 -3.46 5.63 15.00
CA GLY A 108 -3.29 4.18 14.84
C GLY A 108 -1.94 3.77 14.23
N SER A 109 -1.04 4.73 13.99
CA SER A 109 0.32 4.45 13.49
C SER A 109 1.34 5.36 14.17
N TYR A 110 2.52 4.78 14.44
CA TYR A 110 3.69 5.52 14.94
C TYR A 110 4.29 6.46 13.88
N GLN A 111 3.93 6.33 12.60
CA GLN A 111 4.45 7.20 11.54
C GLN A 111 3.75 8.57 11.47
N CYS A 112 2.76 8.81 12.36
CA CYS A 112 1.97 10.02 12.37
C CYS A 112 2.67 11.14 13.16
N PRO A 113 2.93 12.32 12.56
CA PRO A 113 3.82 13.33 13.13
C PRO A 113 3.27 14.08 14.37
N TYR A 114 1.95 14.08 14.57
CA TYR A 114 1.29 14.81 15.67
C TYR A 114 0.72 13.89 16.76
N CYS A 115 1.00 12.59 16.69
CA CYS A 115 0.50 11.61 17.65
C CYS A 115 1.55 11.32 18.74
N PRO A 116 1.12 11.11 20.00
CA PRO A 116 2.04 10.68 21.04
C PRO A 116 2.57 9.28 20.72
N PHE A 117 3.88 9.09 20.85
CA PHE A 117 4.48 7.77 20.73
C PHE A 117 4.18 6.97 22.01
N TYR A 118 3.21 6.05 21.94
CA TYR A 118 2.92 5.14 23.07
C TYR A 118 4.00 4.05 23.28
N SER A 119 5.07 4.09 22.48
CA SER A 119 6.23 3.19 22.55
C SER A 119 7.13 3.42 23.76
N ASP A 120 6.63 4.09 24.80
CA ASP A 120 7.32 4.27 26.07
C ASP A 120 7.29 2.93 26.82
N ALA A 121 8.08 1.98 26.32
CA ALA A 121 8.50 0.85 27.09
C ALA A 121 9.37 1.42 28.20
N ASN A 122 8.76 1.68 29.37
CA ASN A 122 9.49 1.99 30.59
C ASN A 122 10.67 1.03 30.63
N HIS A 123 11.87 1.58 30.42
CA HIS A 123 13.09 0.81 30.45
C HIS A 123 13.21 0.34 31.89
N ARG A 124 12.66 -0.84 32.21
CA ARG A 124 12.82 -1.45 33.51
C ARG A 124 14.32 -1.54 33.67
N THR A 125 14.86 -0.67 34.53
CA THR A 125 16.26 -0.71 34.92
C THR A 125 16.45 -2.12 35.45
N ASN A 126 17.06 -2.95 34.62
CA ASN A 126 17.27 -4.34 34.92
C ASN A 126 18.23 -4.31 36.10
N ASN A 127 17.68 -4.49 37.30
CA ASN A 127 18.49 -4.47 38.50
C ASN A 127 19.26 -5.78 38.46
N SER A 128 20.42 -5.78 37.80
CA SER A 128 21.27 -6.97 37.60
C SER A 128 21.54 -7.69 38.92
N ILE A 129 21.52 -6.95 40.03
CA ILE A 129 21.64 -7.47 41.40
C ILE A 129 20.50 -8.44 41.73
N THR A 130 19.24 -8.12 41.40
CA THR A 130 18.11 -9.04 41.62
C THR A 130 18.21 -10.32 40.80
N CYS A 131 18.67 -10.26 39.54
CA CYS A 131 18.88 -11.48 38.74
C CYS A 131 20.00 -12.35 39.32
N VAL A 132 21.12 -11.75 39.73
CA VAL A 132 22.23 -12.49 40.34
C VAL A 132 21.80 -13.13 41.67
N LEU A 133 21.06 -12.41 42.51
CA LEU A 133 20.53 -12.95 43.77
C LEU A 133 19.57 -14.12 43.54
N CYS A 134 18.66 -14.03 42.56
CA CYS A 134 17.78 -15.14 42.22
C CYS A 134 18.57 -16.39 41.77
N ILE A 135 19.60 -16.22 40.95
CA ILE A 135 20.45 -17.33 40.51
C ILE A 135 21.19 -17.96 41.70
N PHE A 136 21.78 -17.15 42.59
CA PHE A 136 22.45 -17.65 43.79
C PHE A 136 21.51 -18.40 44.73
N ILE A 137 20.30 -17.89 44.96
CA ILE A 137 19.30 -18.54 45.82
C ILE A 137 18.88 -19.89 45.21
N THR A 138 18.63 -19.95 43.90
CA THR A 138 18.31 -21.23 43.25
C THR A 138 19.46 -22.23 43.34
N ALA A 139 20.71 -21.80 43.13
CA ALA A 139 21.88 -22.67 43.26
C ALA A 139 22.07 -23.21 44.70
N LEU A 140 21.81 -22.38 45.71
CA LEU A 140 21.83 -22.80 47.12
C LEU A 140 20.72 -23.81 47.42
N PHE A 141 19.50 -23.60 46.90
CA PHE A 141 18.40 -24.56 47.03
C PHE A 141 18.72 -25.89 46.33
N TRP A 142 19.35 -25.86 45.14
CA TRP A 142 19.80 -27.05 44.44
C TRP A 142 20.87 -27.82 45.24
N LEU A 143 21.85 -27.12 45.82
CA LEU A 143 22.90 -27.74 46.64
C LEU A 143 22.35 -28.35 47.93
N PHE A 144 21.40 -27.67 48.59
CA PHE A 144 20.71 -28.22 49.77
C PHE A 144 19.90 -29.48 49.43
N HIS A 145 19.24 -29.51 48.27
CA HIS A 145 18.46 -30.69 47.87
C HIS A 145 19.34 -31.90 47.52
N THR A 146 20.56 -31.69 47.02
CA THR A 146 21.53 -32.78 46.73
C THR A 146 22.34 -33.24 47.94
N GLY A 147 22.20 -32.58 49.10
CA GLY A 147 22.93 -32.91 50.33
C GLY A 147 22.19 -33.83 51.31
N ASP A 148 20.89 -34.10 51.07
CA ASP A 148 20.03 -34.94 51.92
C ASP A 148 19.81 -36.36 51.35
N THR A 149 20.82 -36.94 50.69
CA THR A 149 20.91 -38.40 50.41
C THR A 149 22.23 -38.96 50.89
#